data_AF-A0A3P7DPD4-F1
#
_entry.id   AF-A0A3P7DPD4-F1
#
_cell.length_a   1.000
_cell.length_b   1.000
_cell.length_c   1.000
_cell.angle_alpha   90.00
_cell.angle_beta   90.00
_cell.angle_gamma   90.00
#
_symmetry.space_group_name_H-M   'P 1'
#
loop_
_entity.id
_entity.type
_entity.pdbx_description
1 polymer ?
#
loop_
_entity_poly.entity_id
_entity_poly.type
_entity_poly.pdbx_seq_one_letter_code
_entity_poly.pdbx_strand_id
1 'polypeptide(L)'
;MLITLLIAFYLRFYGLFHSVEKLKRYHKDYQNMAAIVDLLNWDAYTEHIFCSNRLKSFTKNAWPHQQSVNLSPEKMAKAGFFFDPDDDNIDGVSCPFCLKSLTGWEDSDDPLVEHAKRKDICYFARLDKDEKEWTVEDFLRLLAQRRASMMV
;
A
#
# COMPACT_ATOMS: atom_id res chain seq x y z
N MET A 1 55.61 -20.00 12.71
CA MET A 1 54.59 -19.53 13.67
C MET A 1 54.19 -18.07 13.46
N LEU A 2 55.12 -17.12 13.31
CA LEU A 2 54.78 -15.70 13.03
C LEU A 2 54.06 -15.51 11.68
N ILE A 3 54.54 -16.14 10.59
CA ILE A 3 53.92 -16.03 9.26
C ILE A 3 52.46 -16.53 9.27
N THR A 4 52.18 -17.65 9.93
CA THR A 4 50.82 -18.20 10.05
C THR A 4 49.88 -17.29 10.85
N LEU A 5 50.38 -16.62 11.89
CA LEU A 5 49.60 -15.63 12.65
C LEU A 5 49.29 -14.38 11.82
N LEU A 6 50.26 -13.90 11.01
CA LEU A 6 50.05 -12.78 10.10
C LEU A 6 49.00 -13.11 9.02
N ILE A 7 49.07 -14.30 8.42
CA ILE A 7 48.07 -14.77 7.45
C ILE A 7 46.68 -14.86 8.09
N ALA A 8 46.57 -15.43 9.29
CA ALA A 8 45.30 -15.55 9.99
C ALA A 8 44.68 -14.17 10.35
N PHE A 9 45.50 -13.22 10.82
CA PHE A 9 45.06 -11.85 11.07
C PHE A 9 44.59 -11.16 9.80
N TYR A 10 45.36 -11.26 8.71
CA TYR A 10 45.01 -10.69 7.41
C TYR A 10 43.68 -11.26 6.88
N LEU A 11 43.50 -12.58 6.89
CA LEU A 11 42.24 -13.22 6.47
C LEU A 11 41.04 -12.77 7.31
N ARG A 12 41.21 -12.66 8.64
CA ARG A 12 40.15 -12.18 9.54
C ARG A 12 39.83 -10.70 9.32
N PHE A 13 40.84 -9.86 9.12
CA PHE A 13 40.67 -8.44 8.82
C PHE A 13 39.98 -8.23 7.47
N TYR A 14 40.40 -8.93 6.42
CA TYR A 14 39.74 -8.87 5.11
C TYR A 14 38.31 -9.39 5.16
N GLY A 15 38.06 -10.50 5.87
CA GLY A 15 36.71 -11.02 6.09
C GLY A 15 35.81 -10.00 6.80
N LEU A 16 36.31 -9.35 7.85
CA LEU A 16 35.59 -8.28 8.57
C LEU A 16 35.38 -7.05 7.68
N PHE A 17 36.39 -6.61 6.93
CA PHE A 17 36.31 -5.46 6.02
C PHE A 17 35.28 -5.69 4.92
N HIS A 18 35.29 -6.86 4.26
CA HIS A 18 34.26 -7.24 3.29
C HIS A 18 32.86 -7.27 3.92
N SER A 19 32.73 -7.77 5.16
CA SER A 19 31.47 -7.75 5.90
C SER A 19 30.99 -6.32 6.15
N VAL A 20 31.87 -5.42 6.57
CA VAL A 20 31.55 -3.99 6.80
C VAL A 20 31.17 -3.27 5.51
N GLU A 21 31.90 -3.45 4.42
CA GLU A 21 31.56 -2.86 3.12
C GLU A 21 30.23 -3.39 2.57
N LYS A 22 29.95 -4.69 2.78
CA LYS A 22 28.65 -5.29 2.44
C LYS A 22 27.52 -4.68 3.28
N LEU A 23 27.73 -4.47 4.58
CA LEU A 23 26.74 -3.82 5.45
C LEU A 23 26.52 -2.34 5.11
N LYS A 24 27.58 -1.58 4.79
CA LYS A 24 27.44 -0.19 4.32
C LYS A 24 26.61 -0.12 3.04
N ARG A 25 26.82 -1.08 2.13
CA ARG A 25 26.01 -1.19 0.92
C ARG A 25 24.54 -1.46 1.25
N TYR A 26 24.24 -2.44 2.10
CA TYR A 26 22.86 -2.71 2.52
C TYR A 26 22.21 -1.53 3.23
N HIS A 27 22.95 -0.80 4.06
CA HIS A 27 22.43 0.41 4.70
C HIS A 27 22.08 1.49 3.67
N LYS A 28 22.95 1.72 2.69
CA LYS A 28 22.69 2.65 1.59
C LYS A 28 21.48 2.23 0.76
N ASP A 29 21.37 0.94 0.43
CA ASP A 29 20.23 0.40 -0.31
C ASP A 29 18.93 0.55 0.49
N TYR A 30 18.97 0.31 1.81
CA TYR A 30 17.86 0.56 2.72
C TYR A 30 17.45 2.03 2.76
N GLN A 31 18.41 2.95 2.90
CA GLN A 31 18.14 4.39 2.88
C GLN A 31 17.52 4.85 1.55
N ASN A 32 18.02 4.35 0.42
CA ASN A 32 17.46 4.63 -0.89
C ASN A 32 16.03 4.09 -1.00
N MET A 33 15.77 2.87 -0.51
CA MET A 33 14.44 2.26 -0.56
C MET A 33 13.46 2.99 0.35
N ALA A 34 13.87 3.34 1.57
CA ALA A 34 13.08 4.15 2.50
C ALA A 34 12.73 5.51 1.87
N ALA A 35 13.70 6.19 1.27
CA ALA A 35 13.46 7.45 0.58
C ALA A 35 12.52 7.30 -0.63
N ILE A 36 12.60 6.19 -1.38
CA ILE A 36 11.67 5.90 -2.47
C ILE A 36 10.27 5.65 -1.92
N VAL A 37 10.13 4.85 -0.86
CA VAL A 37 8.84 4.61 -0.22
C VAL A 37 8.26 5.92 0.28
N ASP A 38 9.03 6.74 1.00
CA ASP A 38 8.60 8.06 1.47
C ASP A 38 8.18 8.97 0.30
N LEU A 39 8.94 8.99 -0.79
CA LEU A 39 8.62 9.74 -2.01
C LEU A 39 7.31 9.27 -2.67
N LEU A 40 7.06 7.95 -2.66
CA LEU A 40 5.82 7.35 -3.17
C LEU A 40 4.64 7.49 -2.19
N ASN A 41 4.91 7.83 -0.93
CA ASN A 41 3.97 7.78 0.20
C ASN A 41 3.75 9.14 0.88
N TRP A 42 3.88 10.25 0.17
CA TRP A 42 3.87 11.59 0.79
C TRP A 42 2.49 12.06 1.31
N ASP A 43 1.37 11.45 0.92
CA ASP A 43 0.03 12.06 1.14
C ASP A 43 -0.82 11.44 2.27
N ALA A 44 -1.94 12.09 2.61
CA ALA A 44 -2.85 11.66 3.67
C ALA A 44 -3.56 10.32 3.41
N TYR A 45 -3.75 9.91 2.16
CA TYR A 45 -4.44 8.66 1.81
C TYR A 45 -3.60 7.43 2.15
N THR A 46 -2.32 7.61 2.47
CA THR A 46 -1.42 6.51 2.85
C THR A 46 -1.88 5.82 4.13
N GLU A 47 -2.65 6.53 4.97
CA GLU A 47 -3.35 5.91 6.10
C GLU A 47 -4.25 4.74 5.63
N HIS A 48 -4.89 4.87 4.47
CA HIS A 48 -5.89 3.93 3.95
C HIS A 48 -5.30 2.77 3.11
N ILE A 49 -3.97 2.66 3.00
CA ILE A 49 -3.30 1.52 2.34
C ILE A 49 -3.77 0.19 2.94
N PHE A 50 -3.89 0.14 4.27
CA PHE A 50 -4.29 -1.07 4.98
C PHE A 50 -5.81 -1.15 5.18
N CYS A 51 -6.36 -2.35 5.00
CA CYS A 51 -7.79 -2.63 5.11
C CYS A 51 -8.39 -2.16 6.43
N SER A 52 -7.66 -2.34 7.53
CA SER A 52 -8.11 -1.91 8.87
C SER A 52 -8.38 -0.40 8.96
N ASN A 53 -7.60 0.43 8.28
CA ASN A 53 -7.79 1.87 8.27
C ASN A 53 -8.87 2.31 7.30
N ARG A 54 -9.07 1.59 6.19
CA ARG A 54 -10.26 1.75 5.34
C ARG A 54 -11.53 1.43 6.10
N LEU A 55 -11.56 0.34 6.87
CA LEU A 55 -12.73 0.00 7.69
C LEU A 55 -13.01 1.09 8.74
N LYS A 56 -11.96 1.61 9.40
CA LYS A 56 -12.11 2.68 10.39
C LYS A 56 -12.72 3.97 9.82
N SER A 57 -12.52 4.29 8.53
CA SER A 57 -13.12 5.51 7.95
C SER A 57 -14.65 5.42 7.90
N PHE A 58 -15.22 4.21 7.79
CA PHE A 58 -16.67 4.00 7.79
C PHE A 58 -17.27 3.95 9.20
N THR A 59 -16.49 3.65 10.23
CA THR A 59 -16.99 3.54 11.62
C THR A 59 -16.78 4.81 12.44
N LYS A 60 -15.75 5.60 12.13
CA LYS A 60 -15.55 6.93 12.72
C LYS A 60 -16.61 7.93 12.25
N ASN A 61 -17.17 7.70 11.06
CA ASN A 61 -18.12 8.59 10.41
C ASN A 61 -19.47 7.87 10.20
N ALA A 62 -20.52 8.63 9.89
CA ALA A 62 -21.84 8.07 9.65
C ALA A 62 -21.98 7.59 8.19
N TRP A 63 -21.44 6.40 7.88
CA TRP A 63 -21.71 5.75 6.58
C TRP A 63 -23.23 5.60 6.38
N PRO A 64 -23.85 6.16 5.32
CA PRO A 64 -25.31 6.18 5.19
C PRO A 64 -25.93 4.80 4.92
N HIS A 65 -25.18 3.88 4.30
CA HIS A 65 -25.69 2.58 3.87
C HIS A 65 -25.47 1.44 4.89
N GLN A 66 -25.49 1.73 6.20
CA GLN A 66 -25.20 0.73 7.26
C GLN A 66 -26.14 -0.48 7.24
N GLN A 67 -27.35 -0.32 6.74
CA GLN A 67 -28.36 -1.38 6.69
C GLN A 67 -28.26 -2.23 5.42
N SER A 68 -27.46 -1.80 4.44
CA SER A 68 -27.25 -2.52 3.20
C SER A 68 -26.36 -3.73 3.42
N VAL A 69 -26.84 -4.91 3.02
CA VAL A 69 -26.05 -6.15 3.09
C VAL A 69 -24.88 -6.13 2.10
N ASN A 70 -25.02 -5.40 0.98
CA ASN A 70 -23.98 -5.33 -0.05
C ASN A 70 -23.00 -4.18 0.16
N LEU A 71 -23.46 -3.08 0.75
CA LEU A 71 -22.63 -1.89 1.01
C LEU A 71 -22.16 -1.81 2.46
N SER A 72 -21.94 -2.96 3.11
CA SER A 72 -21.43 -2.98 4.48
C SER A 72 -20.00 -2.38 4.53
N PRO A 73 -19.62 -1.69 5.63
CA PRO A 73 -18.28 -1.15 5.81
C PRO A 73 -17.15 -2.16 5.51
N GLU A 74 -17.34 -3.42 5.90
CA GLU A 74 -16.38 -4.51 5.67
C GLU A 74 -16.25 -4.84 4.18
N LYS A 75 -17.37 -4.90 3.45
CA LYS A 75 -17.35 -5.15 2.00
C LYS A 75 -16.70 -3.99 1.26
N MET A 76 -17.03 -2.76 1.61
CA MET A 76 -16.42 -1.54 1.04
C MET A 76 -14.90 -1.51 1.27
N ALA A 77 -14.46 -1.71 2.52
CA ALA A 77 -13.05 -1.73 2.89
C ALA A 77 -12.29 -2.88 2.20
N LYS A 78 -12.89 -4.08 2.14
CA LYS A 78 -12.30 -5.23 1.45
C LYS A 78 -12.20 -5.01 -0.05
N ALA A 79 -13.18 -4.35 -0.66
CA ALA A 79 -13.13 -3.96 -2.06
C ALA A 79 -12.08 -2.88 -2.36
N GLY A 80 -11.45 -2.29 -1.35
CA GLY A 80 -10.35 -1.33 -1.51
C GLY A 80 -10.78 0.13 -1.38
N PHE A 81 -12.03 0.38 -0.98
CA PHE A 81 -12.55 1.73 -0.77
C PHE A 81 -12.43 2.15 0.69
N PHE A 82 -12.15 3.43 0.93
CA PHE A 82 -12.33 4.09 2.21
C PHE A 82 -13.37 5.22 2.03
N PHE A 83 -14.02 5.59 3.12
CA PHE A 83 -15.06 6.61 3.13
C PHE A 83 -14.45 8.00 3.03
N ASP A 84 -14.86 8.75 2.01
CA ASP A 84 -14.29 10.03 1.59
C ASP A 84 -15.43 10.97 1.16
N PRO A 85 -16.34 11.36 2.09
CA PRO A 85 -17.50 12.16 1.75
C PRO A 85 -17.13 13.63 1.57
N ASP A 86 -17.91 14.33 0.75
CA ASP A 86 -17.95 15.79 0.68
C ASP A 86 -19.40 16.29 0.78
N ASP A 87 -19.60 17.61 0.71
CA ASP A 87 -20.92 18.23 0.88
C ASP A 87 -21.94 17.79 -0.19
N ASP A 88 -21.47 17.42 -1.39
CA ASP A 88 -22.30 16.99 -2.52
C ASP A 88 -22.42 15.45 -2.59
N ASN A 89 -21.41 14.73 -2.11
CA ASN A 89 -21.24 13.28 -2.22
C ASN A 89 -21.16 12.65 -0.82
N ILE A 90 -22.29 12.62 -0.12
CA ILE A 90 -22.38 12.15 1.28
C ILE A 90 -22.02 10.66 1.48
N ASP A 91 -22.09 9.87 0.40
CA ASP A 91 -21.70 8.46 0.36
C ASP A 91 -20.43 8.24 -0.48
N GLY A 92 -19.66 9.32 -0.68
CA GLY A 92 -18.41 9.32 -1.42
C GLY A 92 -17.41 8.34 -0.83
N VAL A 93 -16.81 7.52 -1.69
CA VAL A 93 -15.71 6.63 -1.33
C VAL A 93 -14.60 6.71 -2.35
N SER A 94 -13.37 6.52 -1.88
CA SER A 94 -12.17 6.62 -2.72
C SER A 94 -11.29 5.38 -2.56
N CYS A 95 -10.61 4.97 -3.62
CA CYS A 95 -9.56 3.95 -3.55
C CYS A 95 -8.19 4.61 -3.34
N PRO A 96 -7.38 4.20 -2.35
CA PRO A 96 -6.08 4.79 -2.09
C PRO A 96 -5.02 4.36 -3.12
N PHE A 97 -5.34 3.52 -4.11
CA PHE A 97 -4.38 3.06 -5.11
C PHE A 97 -4.66 3.63 -6.50
N CYS A 98 -5.88 3.48 -7.03
CA CYS A 98 -6.24 4.04 -8.35
C CYS A 98 -6.83 5.44 -8.29
N LEU A 99 -7.04 6.00 -7.09
CA LEU A 99 -7.73 7.28 -6.87
C LEU A 99 -9.12 7.32 -7.53
N LYS A 100 -9.76 6.16 -7.71
CA LYS A 100 -11.13 6.11 -8.20
C LYS A 100 -12.03 6.54 -7.05
N SER A 101 -12.85 7.57 -7.31
CA SER A 101 -13.88 8.04 -6.40
C SER A 101 -15.25 7.69 -6.97
N LEU A 102 -16.13 7.20 -6.11
CA LEU A 102 -17.47 6.74 -6.44
C LEU A 102 -18.47 7.24 -5.39
N THR A 103 -19.68 7.52 -5.83
CA THR A 103 -20.81 8.04 -5.04
C THR A 103 -22.11 7.60 -5.70
N GLY A 104 -23.24 7.78 -5.01
CA GLY A 104 -24.56 7.39 -5.50
C GLY A 104 -24.74 5.87 -5.47
N TRP A 105 -24.32 5.25 -4.37
CA TRP A 105 -24.39 3.80 -4.19
C TRP A 105 -25.84 3.33 -3.99
N GLU A 106 -26.18 2.24 -4.65
CA GLU A 106 -27.47 1.56 -4.54
C GLU A 106 -27.33 0.21 -3.82
N ASP A 107 -28.37 -0.23 -3.11
CA ASP A 107 -28.34 -1.51 -2.35
C ASP A 107 -28.03 -2.75 -3.22
N SER A 108 -28.23 -2.65 -4.53
CA SER A 108 -27.93 -3.71 -5.48
C SER A 108 -26.48 -3.74 -5.98
N ASP A 109 -25.70 -2.70 -5.68
CA ASP A 109 -24.31 -2.59 -6.14
C ASP A 109 -23.38 -3.56 -5.40
N ASP A 110 -22.37 -4.05 -6.13
CA ASP A 110 -21.27 -4.80 -5.56
C ASP A 110 -19.99 -3.95 -5.61
N PRO A 111 -19.42 -3.56 -4.46
CA PRO A 111 -18.22 -2.72 -4.41
C PRO A 111 -17.03 -3.29 -5.19
N LEU A 112 -16.86 -4.62 -5.25
CA LEU A 112 -15.79 -5.25 -6.04
C LEU A 112 -16.02 -5.05 -7.53
N VAL A 113 -17.26 -5.25 -7.97
CA VAL A 113 -17.65 -5.06 -9.38
C VAL A 113 -17.53 -3.59 -9.75
N GLU A 114 -17.99 -2.67 -8.90
CA GLU A 114 -17.86 -1.23 -9.12
C GLU A 114 -16.40 -0.78 -9.17
N HIS A 115 -15.52 -1.35 -8.36
CA HIS A 115 -14.09 -1.05 -8.45
C HIS A 115 -13.50 -1.55 -9.78
N ALA A 116 -13.89 -2.73 -10.24
CA ALA A 116 -13.42 -3.32 -11.49
C ALA A 116 -13.99 -2.62 -12.74
N LYS A 117 -15.17 -2.00 -12.65
CA LYS A 117 -15.78 -1.21 -13.73
C LYS A 117 -14.91 0.01 -14.04
N ARG A 118 -14.58 0.23 -15.32
CA ARG A 118 -13.94 1.45 -15.89
C ARG A 118 -13.18 2.37 -14.91
N LYS A 119 -11.85 2.25 -14.90
CA LYS A 119 -10.77 3.25 -14.73
C LYS A 119 -9.51 2.41 -14.95
N ASP A 120 -8.78 2.58 -16.05
CA ASP A 120 -7.86 1.59 -16.69
C ASP A 120 -6.97 0.79 -15.73
N ILE A 121 -7.63 -0.22 -15.17
CA ILE A 121 -7.25 -1.37 -14.38
C ILE A 121 -6.40 -1.07 -13.12
N CYS A 122 -7.10 -0.92 -12.00
CA CYS A 122 -6.48 -0.91 -10.67
C CYS A 122 -5.72 -2.22 -10.40
N TYR A 123 -4.44 -2.15 -10.01
CA TYR A 123 -3.64 -3.30 -9.62
C TYR A 123 -4.19 -3.96 -8.37
N PHE A 124 -4.61 -3.17 -7.36
CA PHE A 124 -5.25 -3.70 -6.15
C PHE A 124 -6.46 -4.58 -6.49
N ALA A 125 -7.36 -4.09 -7.35
CA ALA A 125 -8.57 -4.82 -7.73
C ALA A 125 -8.29 -6.13 -8.48
N ARG A 126 -7.10 -6.29 -9.06
CA ARG A 126 -6.64 -7.53 -9.72
C ARG A 126 -5.76 -8.42 -8.87
N LEU A 127 -5.22 -7.88 -7.79
CA LEU A 127 -4.15 -8.55 -7.05
C LEU A 127 -4.63 -9.88 -6.46
N ASP A 128 -5.91 -9.95 -6.07
CA ASP A 128 -6.60 -11.16 -5.57
C ASP A 128 -5.78 -11.92 -4.52
N LYS A 129 -5.14 -11.17 -3.62
CA LYS A 129 -4.36 -11.68 -2.49
C LYS A 129 -4.83 -11.00 -1.22
N ASP A 130 -4.87 -11.76 -0.13
CA ASP A 130 -5.01 -11.17 1.19
C ASP A 130 -3.81 -10.24 1.49
N GLU A 131 -4.05 -9.18 2.24
CA GLU A 131 -3.02 -8.18 2.60
C GLU A 131 -1.78 -8.79 3.27
N LYS A 132 -1.97 -9.86 4.05
CA LYS A 132 -0.90 -10.63 4.72
C LYS A 132 0.01 -11.40 3.75
N GLU A 133 -0.43 -11.59 2.51
CA GLU A 133 0.28 -12.37 1.47
C GLU A 133 1.00 -11.46 0.47
N TRP A 134 0.91 -10.14 0.64
CA TRP A 134 1.58 -9.20 -0.25
C TRP A 134 3.08 -9.31 -0.13
N THR A 135 3.73 -9.48 -1.26
CA THR A 135 5.18 -9.35 -1.36
C THR A 135 5.58 -7.88 -1.35
N VAL A 136 6.87 -7.62 -1.10
CA VAL A 136 7.43 -6.26 -1.27
C VAL A 136 7.19 -5.76 -2.69
N GLU A 137 7.25 -6.63 -3.70
CA GLU A 137 6.96 -6.27 -5.08
C GLU A 137 5.50 -5.86 -5.28
N ASP A 138 4.55 -6.61 -4.72
CA ASP A 138 3.12 -6.25 -4.77
C ASP A 138 2.88 -4.87 -4.15
N PHE A 139 3.47 -4.63 -2.99
CA PHE A 139 3.37 -3.35 -2.29
C PHE A 139 3.96 -2.19 -3.11
N LEU A 140 5.14 -2.37 -3.69
CA LEU A 140 5.77 -1.37 -4.55
C LEU A 140 4.93 -1.08 -5.80
N ARG A 141 4.31 -2.10 -6.40
CA ARG A 141 3.40 -1.93 -7.55
C ARG A 141 2.14 -1.13 -7.18
N LEU A 142 1.57 -1.36 -5.99
CA LEU A 142 0.45 -0.57 -5.48
C LEU A 142 0.82 0.91 -5.32
N LEU A 143 1.98 1.19 -4.70
CA LEU A 143 2.47 2.56 -4.53
C LEU A 143 2.81 3.23 -5.86
N ALA A 144 3.44 2.50 -6.78
CA ALA A 144 3.76 3.00 -8.12
C ALA A 144 2.50 3.35 -8.92
N GLN A 145 1.48 2.49 -8.86
CA GLN A 145 0.19 2.77 -9.50
C GLN A 145 -0.49 4.01 -8.90
N ARG A 146 -0.44 4.19 -7.57
CA ARG A 146 -0.93 5.40 -6.92
C ARG A 146 -0.22 6.64 -7.46
N ARG A 147 1.11 6.61 -7.50
CA ARG A 147 1.90 7.73 -8.00
C ARG A 147 1.58 8.06 -9.46
N ALA A 148 1.40 7.04 -10.30
CA ALA A 148 0.95 7.22 -11.68
C ALA A 148 -0.45 7.86 -11.73
N SER A 149 -1.39 7.42 -10.88
CA SER A 149 -2.75 7.96 -10.83
C SER A 149 -2.80 9.44 -10.40
N MET A 150 -1.78 9.94 -9.70
CA MET A 150 -1.66 11.37 -9.34
C MET A 150 -1.12 12.27 -10.46
N MET A 151 -0.55 11.68 -11.50
CA MET A 151 0.08 12.41 -12.61
C MET A 151 -0.85 12.61 -13.80
N VAL A 152 -2.07 12.06 -13.74
CA VAL A 152 -3.12 12.13 -14.76
C VAL A 152 -4.18 13.12 -14.32
#